data_AF-A0A1V5G5T7-F1
#
_entry.id   AF-A0A1V5G5T7-F1
#
_cell.length_a   1.000
_cell.length_b   1.000
_cell.length_c   1.000
_cell.angle_alpha   90.00
_cell.angle_beta   90.00
_cell.angle_gamma   90.00
#
_symmetry.space_group_name_H-M   'P 1'
#
loop_
_entity.id
_entity.type
_entity.pdbx_description
1 polymer ?
#
loop_
_entity_poly.entity_id
_entity_poly.type
_entity_poly.pdbx_seq_one_letter_code
_entity_poly.pdbx_strand_id
1 'polypeptide(L)'
;MGERLFAITDAVTDTDKGAYPHYLSGDKYEAAGILSGSALNMVKALQRLVHNVGIETGEAIRMCSLYPARVLKIDDQYGKIAPGYKAAFNILDKNLELIKISGSR
;
A
#
# COMPACT_ATOMS: atom_id res chain seq x y z
N MET A 1 17.48 -6.57 2.56
CA MET A 1 17.42 -5.63 1.41
C MET A 1 17.49 -4.15 1.83
N GLY A 2 17.53 -3.83 3.13
CA GLY A 2 17.59 -2.44 3.61
C GLY A 2 16.41 -1.61 3.11
N GLU A 3 16.60 -0.31 2.94
CA GLU A 3 15.57 0.64 2.50
C GLU A 3 15.22 0.57 1.00
N ARG A 4 15.53 -0.57 0.33
CA ARG A 4 15.33 -0.78 -1.11
C ARG A 4 14.11 -1.66 -1.44
N LEU A 5 13.40 -2.13 -0.42
CA LEU A 5 12.18 -2.92 -0.56
C LEU A 5 11.00 -2.12 -0.01
N PHE A 6 9.93 -1.98 -0.80
CA PHE A 6 8.72 -1.25 -0.41
C PHE A 6 7.48 -1.94 -0.95
N ALA A 7 6.33 -1.64 -0.35
CA ALA A 7 5.06 -2.25 -0.71
C ALA A 7 4.41 -1.54 -1.89
N ILE A 8 3.85 -2.32 -2.82
CA ILE A 8 2.86 -1.88 -3.80
C ILE A 8 1.64 -2.77 -3.67
N THR A 9 0.47 -2.25 -4.02
CA THR A 9 -0.76 -3.07 -4.01
C THR A 9 -0.95 -3.83 -5.30
N ASP A 10 -0.49 -3.27 -6.42
CA ASP A 10 -0.85 -3.68 -7.79
C ASP A 10 -2.38 -3.86 -7.95
N ALA A 11 -3.14 -2.95 -7.30
CA ALA A 11 -4.58 -3.05 -7.19
C ALA A 11 -5.26 -2.70 -8.52
N VAL A 12 -6.23 -3.53 -8.93
CA VAL A 12 -7.05 -3.32 -10.14
C VAL A 12 -8.54 -3.50 -9.82
N THR A 13 -9.39 -3.24 -10.81
CA THR A 13 -10.84 -3.49 -10.76
C THR A 13 -11.25 -4.31 -11.95
N ASP A 14 -12.45 -4.91 -11.92
CA ASP A 14 -12.96 -5.68 -13.05
C ASP A 14 -12.92 -4.87 -14.36
N THR A 15 -12.57 -5.52 -15.45
CA THR A 15 -12.71 -4.96 -16.81
C THR A 15 -13.11 -6.05 -17.78
N ASP A 16 -14.11 -5.75 -18.60
CA ASP A 16 -14.53 -6.55 -19.75
C ASP A 16 -14.05 -5.95 -21.09
N LYS A 17 -13.28 -4.85 -21.02
CA LYS A 17 -12.78 -4.09 -22.18
C LYS A 17 -11.27 -4.14 -22.27
N GLY A 18 -10.78 -3.99 -23.50
CA GLY A 18 -9.34 -3.93 -23.81
C GLY A 18 -8.74 -5.30 -24.07
N ALA A 19 -7.40 -5.35 -24.15
CA ALA A 19 -6.67 -6.56 -24.52
C ALA A 19 -6.70 -7.66 -23.45
N TYR A 20 -6.97 -7.31 -22.19
CA TYR A 20 -6.92 -8.25 -21.06
C TYR A 20 -8.13 -8.07 -20.13
N PRO A 21 -9.29 -8.64 -20.48
CA PRO A 21 -10.41 -8.76 -19.56
C PRO A 21 -9.99 -9.57 -18.32
N HIS A 22 -10.34 -9.08 -17.14
CA HIS A 22 -10.07 -9.76 -15.89
C HIS A 22 -11.15 -9.52 -14.86
N TYR A 23 -11.34 -10.50 -14.00
CA TYR A 23 -12.41 -10.51 -13.00
C TYR A 23 -11.86 -10.90 -11.62
N LEU A 24 -12.54 -10.44 -10.58
CA LEU A 24 -12.21 -10.82 -9.21
C LEU A 24 -12.35 -12.34 -9.01
N SER A 25 -11.28 -12.96 -8.52
CA SER A 25 -11.17 -14.40 -8.23
C SER A 25 -10.54 -14.57 -6.84
N GLY A 26 -11.40 -14.62 -5.82
CA GLY A 26 -10.98 -14.65 -4.41
C GLY A 26 -10.42 -13.29 -3.96
N ASP A 27 -9.12 -13.22 -3.67
CA ASP A 27 -8.43 -12.01 -3.21
C ASP A 27 -7.47 -11.40 -4.26
N LYS A 28 -7.64 -11.79 -5.53
CA LYS A 28 -6.87 -11.32 -6.69
C LYS A 28 -7.75 -11.24 -7.93
N TYR A 29 -7.24 -10.66 -9.00
CA TYR A 29 -7.91 -10.64 -10.30
C TYR A 29 -7.28 -11.65 -11.24
N GLU A 30 -8.08 -12.27 -12.10
CA GLU A 30 -7.62 -13.26 -13.06
C GLU A 30 -8.11 -12.97 -14.48
N ALA A 31 -7.22 -13.17 -15.46
CA ALA A 31 -7.52 -13.21 -16.88
C ALA A 31 -7.21 -14.63 -17.38
N ALA A 32 -8.25 -15.39 -17.79
CA ALA A 32 -8.09 -16.77 -18.25
C ALA A 32 -7.29 -17.67 -17.28
N GLY A 33 -7.49 -17.50 -15.96
CA GLY A 33 -6.80 -18.25 -14.90
C GLY A 33 -5.39 -17.75 -14.56
N ILE A 34 -4.93 -16.68 -15.20
CA ILE A 34 -3.63 -16.03 -14.92
C ILE A 34 -3.85 -14.84 -13.98
N LEU A 35 -3.01 -14.70 -12.94
CA LEU A 35 -3.02 -13.53 -12.06
C LEU A 35 -2.87 -12.24 -12.90
N SER A 36 -3.86 -11.37 -12.78
CA SER A 36 -3.99 -10.13 -13.55
C SER A 36 -4.26 -8.95 -12.63
N GLY A 37 -3.47 -8.83 -11.56
CA GLY A 37 -3.59 -7.78 -10.55
C GLY A 37 -4.20 -8.28 -9.25
N SER A 38 -4.20 -7.40 -8.26
CA SER A 38 -4.46 -7.74 -6.86
C SER A 38 -5.71 -7.05 -6.34
N ALA A 39 -6.40 -7.66 -5.36
CA ALA A 39 -7.48 -7.00 -4.61
C ALA A 39 -6.98 -6.39 -3.27
N LEU A 40 -5.67 -6.27 -3.12
CA LEU A 40 -5.01 -5.77 -1.91
C LEU A 40 -5.13 -4.24 -1.81
N ASN A 41 -5.42 -3.74 -0.61
CA ASN A 41 -5.25 -2.32 -0.28
C ASN A 41 -4.02 -2.12 0.60
N MET A 42 -3.54 -0.88 0.73
CA MET A 42 -2.28 -0.62 1.43
C MET A 42 -2.33 -0.92 2.94
N VAL A 43 -3.50 -0.78 3.60
CA VAL A 43 -3.66 -1.10 5.02
C VAL A 43 -3.54 -2.61 5.25
N LYS A 44 -4.18 -3.41 4.40
CA LYS A 44 -4.02 -4.88 4.40
C LYS A 44 -2.59 -5.29 4.05
N ALA A 45 -1.90 -4.57 3.17
CA ALA A 45 -0.49 -4.82 2.87
C ALA A 45 0.37 -4.61 4.13
N LEU A 46 0.17 -3.49 4.84
CA LEU A 46 0.83 -3.22 6.12
C LEU A 46 0.55 -4.34 7.15
N GLN A 47 -0.72 -4.73 7.32
CA GLN A 47 -1.10 -5.82 8.21
C GLN A 47 -0.41 -7.15 7.85
N ARG A 48 -0.36 -7.51 6.56
CA ARG A 48 0.33 -8.72 6.09
C ARG A 48 1.84 -8.67 6.38
N LEU A 49 2.48 -7.52 6.17
CA LEU A 49 3.91 -7.34 6.48
C LEU A 49 4.19 -7.57 7.97
N VAL A 50 3.33 -7.03 8.85
CA VAL A 50 3.51 -7.17 10.30
C VAL A 50 3.15 -8.57 10.78
N HIS A 51 1.96 -9.06 10.46
CA HIS A 51 1.40 -10.28 11.07
C HIS A 51 1.84 -11.58 10.39
N ASN A 52 2.03 -11.57 9.07
CA ASN A 52 2.35 -12.78 8.31
C ASN A 52 3.84 -12.88 7.95
N VAL A 53 4.48 -11.75 7.63
CA VAL A 53 5.91 -11.72 7.28
C VAL A 53 6.80 -11.51 8.51
N GLY A 54 6.29 -10.88 9.57
CA GLY A 54 7.02 -10.64 10.81
C GLY A 54 7.94 -9.42 10.76
N ILE A 55 7.64 -8.43 9.89
CA ILE A 55 8.37 -7.16 9.86
C ILE A 55 7.92 -6.28 11.03
N GLU A 56 8.88 -5.62 11.68
CA GLU A 56 8.60 -4.65 12.74
C GLU A 56 7.67 -3.53 12.24
N THR A 57 6.70 -3.12 13.07
CA THR A 57 5.63 -2.20 12.67
C THR A 57 6.15 -0.88 12.08
N GLY A 58 7.14 -0.24 12.69
CA GLY A 58 7.75 0.98 12.19
C GLY A 58 8.45 0.80 10.84
N GLU A 59 9.14 -0.32 10.65
CA GLU A 59 9.72 -0.69 9.35
C GLU A 59 8.66 -0.93 8.29
N ALA A 60 7.60 -1.68 8.60
CA ALA A 60 6.50 -1.92 7.68
C ALA A 60 5.80 -0.61 7.28
N ILE A 61 5.63 0.34 8.21
CA ILE A 61 5.14 1.69 7.91
C ILE A 61 6.07 2.42 6.94
N ARG A 62 7.40 2.37 7.15
CA ARG A 62 8.37 2.98 6.22
C ARG A 62 8.29 2.35 4.83
N MET A 63 8.14 1.03 4.74
CA MET A 63 7.92 0.31 3.47
C MET A 63 6.65 0.73 2.74
N CYS A 64 5.60 1.14 3.45
CA CYS A 64 4.35 1.62 2.87
C CYS A 64 4.30 3.14 2.61
N SER A 65 5.31 3.92 3.02
CA SER A 65 5.26 5.39 2.97
C SER A 65 6.60 6.05 2.63
N LEU A 66 7.57 6.02 3.54
CA LEU A 66 8.85 6.71 3.39
C LEU A 66 9.67 6.19 2.20
N TYR A 67 9.78 4.87 2.04
CA TYR A 67 10.59 4.28 0.97
C TYR A 67 10.03 4.57 -0.42
N PRO A 68 8.72 4.41 -0.71
CA PRO A 68 8.17 4.84 -1.98
C PRO A 68 8.29 6.37 -2.20
N ALA A 69 8.15 7.19 -1.14
CA ALA A 69 8.36 8.64 -1.25
C ALA A 69 9.80 8.98 -1.69
N ARG A 70 10.82 8.27 -1.17
CA ARG A 70 12.22 8.45 -1.59
C ARG A 70 12.45 8.04 -3.04
N VAL A 71 11.86 6.93 -3.48
CA VAL A 71 11.96 6.47 -4.87
C VAL A 71 11.37 7.51 -5.83
N LEU A 72 10.26 8.14 -5.44
CA LEU A 72 9.61 9.21 -6.19
C LEU A 72 10.28 10.59 -6.01
N LYS A 73 11.29 10.70 -5.12
CA LYS A 73 11.96 11.96 -4.75
C LYS A 73 11.02 13.05 -4.21
N ILE A 74 10.06 12.63 -3.36
CA ILE A 74 9.10 13.51 -2.68
C ILE A 74 9.14 13.37 -1.15
N ASP A 75 10.22 12.78 -0.61
CA ASP A 75 10.39 12.53 0.83
C ASP A 75 10.84 13.76 1.63
N ASP A 76 10.89 14.92 0.98
CA ASP A 76 10.98 16.26 1.56
C ASP A 76 9.60 16.81 1.97
N GLN A 77 8.52 16.27 1.39
CA GLN A 77 7.13 16.70 1.63
C GLN A 77 6.24 15.59 2.19
N TYR A 78 6.51 14.32 1.86
CA TYR A 78 5.70 13.16 2.20
C TYR A 78 6.51 12.06 2.90
N GLY A 79 5.82 11.04 3.42
CA GLY A 79 6.45 9.85 4.00
C GLY A 79 6.97 10.02 5.43
N LYS A 80 6.82 11.20 6.04
CA LYS A 80 7.16 11.46 7.45
C LYS A 80 6.13 12.39 8.10
N ILE A 81 5.96 12.23 9.41
CA ILE A 81 5.21 13.17 10.24
C ILE A 81 6.24 14.04 10.97
N ALA A 82 6.50 15.24 10.42
CA ALA A 82 7.47 16.18 10.95
C ALA A 82 7.10 17.62 10.55
N PRO A 83 7.58 18.65 11.27
CA PRO A 83 7.41 20.04 10.85
C PRO A 83 7.91 20.26 9.42
N GLY A 84 7.14 21.01 8.63
CA GLY A 84 7.44 21.29 7.22
C GLY A 84 6.92 20.25 6.21
N TYR A 85 6.45 19.09 6.67
CA TYR A 85 5.84 18.06 5.80
C TYR A 85 4.35 18.31 5.62
N LYS A 86 3.78 17.78 4.53
CA LYS A 86 2.33 17.87 4.31
C LYS A 86 1.57 17.06 5.35
N ALA A 87 0.44 17.61 5.80
CA ALA A 87 -0.49 16.94 6.70
C ALA A 87 -1.31 15.85 5.97
N ALA A 88 -0.63 14.79 5.52
CA ALA A 88 -1.21 13.63 4.84
C ALA A 88 -0.87 12.35 5.62
N PHE A 89 -1.76 11.90 6.49
CA PHE A 89 -1.52 10.77 7.38
C PHE A 89 -2.80 9.99 7.70
N ASN A 90 -2.62 8.73 8.06
CA ASN A 90 -3.70 7.83 8.45
C ASN A 90 -3.67 7.61 9.97
N ILE A 91 -4.85 7.54 10.58
CA ILE A 91 -5.04 7.17 11.97
C ILE A 91 -5.44 5.70 11.98
N LEU A 92 -4.63 4.86 12.62
CA LEU A 92 -4.88 3.42 12.77
C LEU A 92 -5.15 3.09 14.24
N ASP A 93 -5.91 2.03 14.49
CA ASP A 93 -6.04 1.45 15.83
C ASP A 93 -4.84 0.55 16.19
N LYS A 94 -4.87 -0.04 17.38
CA LYS A 94 -3.81 -0.96 17.86
C LYS A 94 -3.68 -2.25 17.05
N ASN A 95 -4.71 -2.61 16.28
CA ASN A 95 -4.73 -3.76 15.37
C ASN A 95 -4.39 -3.34 13.92
N LEU A 96 -3.90 -2.10 13.74
CA LEU A 96 -3.58 -1.51 12.44
C LEU A 96 -4.80 -1.33 11.52
N GLU A 97 -6.02 -1.31 12.07
CA GLU A 97 -7.23 -1.01 11.32
C GLU A 97 -7.38 0.49 11.07
N LEU A 98 -7.83 0.87 9.87
CA LEU A 98 -7.98 2.28 9.49
C LEU A 98 -9.18 2.92 10.19
N ILE A 99 -8.91 3.92 11.04
CA ILE A 99 -9.94 4.73 11.69
C ILE A 99 -10.29 5.93 10.82
N LYS A 100 -9.28 6.67 10.33
CA LYS A 100 -9.47 7.92 9.62
C LYS A 100 -8.29 8.26 8.72
N ILE A 101 -8.58 8.94 7.61
CA ILE A 101 -7.59 9.55 6.73
C ILE A 101 -7.60 11.06 6.98
N SER A 102 -6.42 11.67 7.10
CA SER A 102 -6.22 13.11 7.21
C SER A 102 -5.36 13.62 6.05
N GLY A 103 -5.70 14.81 5.54
CA GLY A 103 -5.10 15.41 4.35
C GLY A 103 -6.17 15.78 3.32
N SER A 104 -5.94 16.90 2.62
CA SER A 104 -6.83 17.38 1.55
C SER A 104 -6.79 16.42 0.36
N ARG A 105 -7.96 16.01 -0.13
CA ARG A 105 -8.12 15.55 -1.52
C ARG A 105 -7.81 16.70 -2.47
#